data_AF-A0A354CLE4-F1
#
_entry.id   AF-A0A354CLE4-F1
#
_cell.length_a   1.000
_cell.length_b   1.000
_cell.length_c   1.000
_cell.angle_alpha   90.00
_cell.angle_beta   90.00
_cell.angle_gamma   90.00
#
_symmetry.space_group_name_H-M   'P 1'
#
loop_
_entity.id
_entity.type
_entity.pdbx_description
1 polymer ?
#
loop_
_entity_poly.entity_id
_entity_poly.type
_entity_poly.pdbx_seq_one_letter_code
_entity_poly.pdbx_strand_id
1 'polypeptide(L)'
;LFLHELYPYDKFMKEDYVTNPALSQAMVALFQETRKTSKVEAGAPEEAFTRMLKKREEEFVTALKNAEFMVPCVKTENGEEIEISFQYLDVTEQIGSDNGEKVIAIPVFTDGFEMNKCYPGKTEDMLCTFDELVATVVELGASGIIINALGISHYMSVKTLEAL
;
A
#
# COMPACT_ATOMS: atom_id res chain seq x y z
N LEU A 1 -30.43 19.11 -8.05
CA LEU A 1 -30.10 18.04 -9.02
C LEU A 1 -28.60 18.11 -9.23
N PHE A 2 -27.75 17.28 -8.64
CA PHE A 2 -27.87 15.84 -8.41
C PHE A 2 -27.89 15.49 -6.92
N LEU A 3 -28.84 14.62 -6.56
CA LEU A 3 -28.79 13.84 -5.34
C LEU A 3 -27.54 12.95 -5.41
N HIS A 4 -26.75 12.92 -4.35
CA HIS A 4 -26.19 11.67 -3.88
C HIS A 4 -26.52 11.60 -2.40
N GLU A 5 -27.41 10.66 -2.06
CA GLU A 5 -27.67 10.27 -0.68
C GLU A 5 -26.34 9.86 -0.05
N LEU A 6 -25.98 10.51 1.07
CA LEU A 6 -24.89 10.07 1.91
C LEU A 6 -25.37 8.82 2.64
N TYR A 7 -24.90 7.66 2.18
CA TYR A 7 -25.09 6.42 2.90
C TYR A 7 -24.09 6.37 4.07
N PRO A 8 -24.56 6.01 5.28
CA PRO A 8 -23.67 5.75 6.40
C PRO A 8 -22.67 4.63 6.04
N TYR A 9 -21.38 4.88 6.27
CA TYR A 9 -20.24 4.01 5.93
C TYR A 9 -20.34 2.59 6.53
N ASP A 10 -21.15 2.45 7.57
CA ASP A 10 -21.47 1.28 8.39
C ASP A 10 -22.30 0.20 7.68
N LYS A 11 -22.75 0.41 6.43
CA LYS A 11 -23.47 -0.63 5.65
C LYS A 11 -22.59 -1.45 4.70
N PHE A 12 -21.34 -1.04 4.47
CA PHE A 12 -20.43 -1.65 3.47
C PHE A 12 -19.14 -2.20 4.08
N MET A 13 -19.00 -2.11 5.39
CA MET A 13 -17.84 -2.57 6.13
C MET A 13 -18.35 -3.38 7.32
N LYS A 14 -17.76 -4.55 7.59
CA LYS A 14 -17.93 -5.20 8.90
C LYS A 14 -17.40 -4.24 9.97
N GLU A 15 -17.98 -4.24 11.17
CA GLU A 15 -17.64 -3.33 12.28
C GLU A 15 -16.14 -3.35 12.65
N ASP A 16 -15.41 -4.37 12.19
CA ASP A 16 -14.01 -4.62 12.49
C ASP A 16 -13.06 -4.06 11.41
N TYR A 17 -13.58 -3.62 10.26
CA TYR A 17 -12.75 -3.21 9.13
C TYR A 17 -12.38 -1.74 9.22
N VAL A 18 -11.22 -1.50 9.81
CA VAL A 18 -10.55 -0.21 9.83
C VAL A 18 -9.82 -0.07 8.50
N THR A 19 -9.83 1.11 7.88
CA THR A 19 -8.69 1.53 7.03
C THR A 19 -7.40 1.26 7.81
N ASN A 20 -6.20 1.19 7.25
CA ASN A 20 -5.02 1.01 8.11
C ASN A 20 -4.42 2.37 8.53
N PRO A 21 -5.00 3.12 9.51
CA PRO A 21 -4.47 4.41 9.91
C PRO A 21 -3.08 4.26 10.52
N ALA A 22 -2.74 3.09 11.07
CA ALA A 22 -1.40 2.84 11.60
C ALA A 22 -0.36 2.84 10.48
N LEU A 23 -0.61 2.13 9.37
CA LEU A 23 0.27 2.14 8.19
C LEU A 23 0.32 3.52 7.55
N SER A 24 -0.82 4.19 7.34
CA SER A 24 -0.83 5.53 6.77
C SER A 24 -0.06 6.52 7.65
N GLN A 25 -0.23 6.47 8.98
CA GLN A 25 0.51 7.31 9.92
C GLN A 25 2.01 7.00 9.91
N ALA A 26 2.39 5.73 9.87
CA ALA A 26 3.79 5.32 9.83
C ALA A 26 4.48 5.78 8.52
N MET A 27 3.79 5.67 7.38
CA MET A 27 4.25 6.21 6.10
C MET A 27 4.45 7.72 6.15
N VAL A 28 3.44 8.46 6.64
CA VAL A 28 3.53 9.92 6.77
C VAL A 28 4.68 10.31 7.71
N ALA A 29 4.84 9.63 8.84
CA ALA A 29 5.92 9.89 9.78
C ALA A 29 7.30 9.64 9.17
N LEU A 30 7.48 8.54 8.44
CA LEU A 30 8.71 8.22 7.73
C LEU A 30 9.02 9.30 6.68
N PHE A 31 8.07 9.65 5.81
CA PHE A 31 8.28 10.65 4.76
C PHE A 31 8.55 12.05 5.32
N GLN A 32 7.89 12.44 6.41
CA GLN A 32 8.20 13.69 7.10
C GLN A 32 9.63 13.69 7.64
N GLU A 33 10.09 12.58 8.22
CA GLU A 33 11.45 12.47 8.74
C GLU A 33 12.50 12.48 7.61
N THR A 34 12.28 11.74 6.51
CA THR A 34 13.16 11.77 5.32
C THR A 34 13.24 13.16 4.69
N ARG A 35 12.14 13.92 4.68
CA ARG A 35 12.14 15.32 4.19
C ARG A 35 12.94 16.27 5.08
N LYS A 36 13.11 15.95 6.37
CA LYS A 36 14.03 16.70 7.23
C LYS A 36 15.49 16.37 6.89
N THR A 37 15.80 15.15 6.44
CA THR A 37 17.15 14.79 5.94
C THR A 37 17.54 15.60 4.72
N SER A 38 16.63 15.80 3.76
CA SER A 38 16.91 16.57 2.56
C SER A 38 17.05 18.08 2.81
N LYS A 39 16.63 18.52 4.01
CA LYS A 39 16.84 19.86 4.55
C LYS A 39 17.69 19.77 5.81
N VAL A 40 18.93 19.27 5.72
CA VAL A 40 19.88 19.39 6.83
C VAL A 40 19.97 20.88 7.19
N GLU A 41 19.20 21.28 8.20
CA GLU A 41 19.39 22.53 8.91
C GLU A 41 20.76 22.39 9.54
N ALA A 42 21.68 23.23 9.08
CA ALA A 42 23.06 23.27 9.53
C ALA A 42 23.09 23.39 11.07
N GLY A 43 23.20 22.26 11.79
CA GLY A 43 23.28 22.26 13.26
C GLY A 43 22.65 21.08 14.01
N ALA A 44 21.85 20.20 13.39
CA ALA A 44 21.35 19.01 14.08
C ALA A 44 22.44 17.91 14.19
N PRO A 45 22.60 17.19 15.33
CA PRO A 45 23.53 16.07 15.43
C PRO A 45 23.11 14.94 14.48
N GLU A 46 23.95 14.64 13.50
CA GLU A 46 23.75 13.63 12.46
C GLU A 46 23.34 12.25 13.02
N GLU A 47 23.85 11.90 14.20
CA GLU A 47 23.54 10.66 14.91
C GLU A 47 22.10 10.61 15.46
N ALA A 48 21.59 11.72 16.00
CA ALA A 48 20.23 11.77 16.54
C ALA A 48 19.19 11.67 15.42
N PHE A 49 19.49 12.29 14.28
CA PHE A 49 18.66 12.22 13.08
C PHE A 49 18.64 10.80 12.50
N THR A 50 19.81 10.18 12.31
CA THR A 50 19.94 8.81 11.78
C THR A 50 19.21 7.80 12.67
N ARG A 51 19.30 7.96 13.99
CA ARG A 51 18.57 7.13 14.95
C ARG A 51 17.05 7.29 14.83
N MET A 52 16.57 8.51 14.63
CA MET A 52 15.13 8.76 14.46
C MET A 52 14.62 8.16 13.16
N LEU A 53 15.36 8.33 12.05
CA LEU A 53 15.00 7.74 10.76
C LEU A 53 14.89 6.22 10.86
N LYS A 54 15.90 5.55 11.43
CA LYS A 54 15.87 4.10 11.65
C LYS A 54 14.66 3.65 12.47
N LYS A 55 14.32 4.40 13.53
CA LYS A 55 13.12 4.13 14.33
C LYS A 55 11.84 4.23 13.49
N ARG A 56 11.73 5.24 12.61
CA ARG A 56 10.57 5.38 11.71
C ARG A 56 10.49 4.28 10.67
N GLU A 57 11.63 3.81 10.17
CA GLU A 57 11.69 2.65 9.27
C GLU A 57 11.19 1.39 9.97
N GLU A 58 11.64 1.12 11.20
CA GLU A 58 11.19 -0.04 12.00
C GLU A 58 9.68 0.02 12.31
N GLU A 59 9.15 1.19 12.67
CA GLU A 59 7.72 1.43 12.88
C GLU A 59 6.92 1.21 11.59
N PHE A 60 7.43 1.70 10.46
CA PHE A 60 6.80 1.51 9.15
C PHE A 60 6.76 0.04 8.73
N VAL A 61 7.87 -0.68 8.85
CA VAL A 61 7.94 -2.12 8.53
C VAL A 61 6.96 -2.91 9.40
N THR A 62 6.89 -2.60 10.68
CA THR A 62 5.96 -3.26 11.61
C THR A 62 4.51 -3.00 11.21
N ALA A 63 4.17 -1.76 10.85
CA ALA A 63 2.83 -1.42 10.40
C ALA A 63 2.47 -2.07 9.05
N LEU A 64 3.45 -2.18 8.15
CA LEU A 64 3.29 -2.78 6.82
C LEU A 64 2.98 -4.28 6.92
N LYS A 65 3.73 -5.02 7.74
CA LYS A 65 3.53 -6.47 7.92
C LYS A 65 2.19 -6.82 8.58
N ASN A 66 1.69 -5.95 9.44
CA ASN A 66 0.42 -6.13 10.13
C ASN A 66 -0.77 -5.56 9.35
N ALA A 67 -0.54 -5.07 8.12
CA ALA A 67 -1.57 -4.46 7.32
C ALA A 67 -2.34 -5.50 6.50
N GLU A 68 -3.61 -5.20 6.30
CA GLU A 68 -4.37 -5.69 5.17
C GLU A 68 -4.31 -4.67 4.04
N PHE A 69 -4.19 -5.16 2.83
CA PHE A 69 -3.99 -4.39 1.61
C PHE A 69 -5.15 -4.62 0.67
N MET A 70 -5.62 -3.55 0.06
CA MET A 70 -6.60 -3.63 -1.01
C MET A 70 -5.86 -3.67 -2.35
N VAL A 71 -5.87 -4.84 -2.97
CA VAL A 71 -5.26 -5.10 -4.27
C VAL A 71 -6.39 -5.29 -5.29
N PRO A 72 -6.34 -4.66 -6.48
CA PRO A 72 -7.35 -4.86 -7.52
C PRO A 72 -7.35 -6.28 -8.11
N CYS A 73 -7.82 -7.24 -7.33
CA CYS A 73 -7.94 -8.65 -7.69
C CYS A 73 -9.34 -9.17 -7.31
N VAL A 74 -9.61 -10.44 -7.58
CA VAL A 74 -10.71 -11.17 -6.97
C VAL A 74 -10.11 -12.29 -6.16
N LYS A 75 -10.31 -12.22 -4.85
CA LYS A 75 -9.96 -13.26 -3.91
C LYS A 75 -11.18 -14.11 -3.62
N THR A 76 -11.07 -15.41 -3.84
CA THR A 76 -12.11 -16.39 -3.50
C THR A 76 -11.54 -17.35 -2.46
N GLU A 77 -12.21 -17.47 -1.32
CA GLU A 77 -11.84 -18.39 -0.25
C GLU A 77 -12.79 -19.60 -0.25
N ASN A 78 -12.26 -20.77 -0.60
CA ASN A 78 -13.00 -22.03 -0.69
C ASN A 78 -12.49 -23.01 0.38
N GLY A 79 -12.84 -22.75 1.64
CA GLY A 79 -12.43 -23.61 2.76
C GLY A 79 -10.95 -23.45 3.12
N GLU A 80 -10.09 -24.33 2.60
CA GLU A 80 -8.62 -24.28 2.80
C GLU A 80 -7.87 -23.66 1.62
N GLU A 81 -8.53 -23.45 0.48
CA GLU A 81 -7.92 -22.92 -0.73
C GLU A 81 -8.26 -21.43 -0.90
N ILE A 82 -7.23 -20.62 -1.13
CA ILE A 82 -7.34 -19.21 -1.48
C ILE A 82 -6.95 -19.09 -2.95
N GLU A 83 -7.87 -18.61 -3.77
CA GLU A 83 -7.63 -18.34 -5.18
C GLU A 83 -7.65 -16.82 -5.42
N ILE A 84 -6.59 -16.29 -6.01
CA ILE A 84 -6.48 -14.87 -6.34
C ILE A 84 -6.42 -14.71 -7.86
N SER A 85 -7.38 -13.96 -8.41
CA SER A 85 -7.48 -13.66 -9.83
C SER A 85 -7.22 -12.17 -10.10
N PHE A 86 -6.25 -11.88 -10.97
CA PHE A 86 -5.77 -10.51 -11.22
C PHE A 86 -6.44 -9.82 -12.40
N GLN A 87 -7.73 -10.10 -12.62
CA GLN A 87 -8.48 -9.63 -13.79
C GLN A 87 -8.60 -8.10 -13.93
N TYR A 88 -8.27 -7.34 -12.89
CA TYR A 88 -8.28 -5.87 -12.91
C TYR A 88 -6.90 -5.24 -12.99
N LEU A 89 -5.83 -6.06 -12.98
CA LEU A 89 -4.46 -5.61 -13.12
C LEU A 89 -4.01 -5.79 -14.56
N ASP A 90 -3.74 -4.69 -15.25
CA ASP A 90 -2.98 -4.74 -16.49
C ASP A 90 -1.48 -4.68 -16.16
N VAL A 91 -0.86 -5.84 -15.98
CA VAL A 91 0.59 -5.96 -15.76
C VAL A 91 1.43 -5.61 -17.00
N THR A 92 0.79 -5.21 -18.11
CA THR A 92 1.47 -4.66 -19.28
C THR A 92 1.59 -3.14 -19.24
N GLU A 93 0.79 -2.45 -18.40
CA GLU A 93 0.93 -1.02 -18.13
C GLU A 93 2.22 -0.77 -17.33
N GLN A 94 3.21 -0.25 -18.04
CA GLN A 94 4.55 0.02 -17.54
C GLN A 94 4.60 1.41 -16.92
N ILE A 95 5.03 1.50 -15.67
CA ILE A 95 5.43 2.76 -15.07
C ILE A 95 6.91 2.93 -15.41
N GLY A 96 7.24 3.97 -16.16
CA GLY A 96 8.64 4.28 -16.48
C GLY A 96 9.41 4.65 -15.22
N SER A 97 10.60 4.09 -15.01
CA SER A 97 11.55 4.59 -14.01
C SER A 97 12.53 5.59 -14.63
N ASP A 98 13.11 6.46 -13.79
CA ASP A 98 14.13 7.44 -14.19
C ASP A 98 15.40 6.80 -14.78
N ASN A 99 15.61 5.49 -14.59
CA ASN A 99 16.79 4.75 -15.06
C ASN A 99 16.53 3.89 -16.31
N GLY A 100 15.32 3.96 -16.90
CA GLY A 100 14.95 3.19 -18.09
C GLY A 100 14.59 1.72 -17.82
N GLU A 101 14.59 1.28 -16.55
CA GLU A 101 13.99 0.01 -16.17
C GLU A 101 12.47 0.13 -16.26
N LYS A 102 11.84 -0.83 -16.95
CA LYS A 102 10.39 -0.98 -16.96
C LYS A 102 9.96 -1.48 -15.60
N VAL A 103 9.21 -0.66 -14.87
CA VAL A 103 8.62 -1.05 -13.59
C VAL A 103 7.20 -1.48 -13.86
N ILE A 104 6.91 -2.75 -13.59
CA ILE A 104 5.53 -3.25 -13.49
C ILE A 104 5.22 -3.25 -12.01
N ALA A 105 4.32 -2.37 -11.56
CA ALA A 105 3.99 -2.26 -10.15
C ALA A 105 2.51 -2.50 -9.91
N ILE A 106 2.22 -3.26 -8.87
CA ILE A 106 0.84 -3.52 -8.46
C ILE A 106 0.34 -2.32 -7.64
N PRO A 107 -0.78 -1.69 -8.02
CA PRO A 107 -1.41 -0.67 -7.20
C PRO A 107 -1.97 -1.30 -5.92
N VAL A 108 -1.61 -0.71 -4.78
CA VAL A 108 -2.03 -1.16 -3.46
C VAL A 108 -2.66 0.00 -2.71
N PHE A 109 -3.87 -0.22 -2.23
CA PHE A 109 -4.64 0.76 -1.48
C PHE A 109 -4.64 0.41 0.00
N THR A 110 -4.51 1.43 0.83
CA THR A 110 -4.57 1.30 2.30
C THR A 110 -5.91 1.76 2.89
N ASP A 111 -6.78 2.30 2.03
CA ASP A 111 -8.13 2.71 2.35
C ASP A 111 -9.13 2.36 1.23
N GLY A 112 -10.35 1.99 1.61
CA GLY A 112 -11.39 1.58 0.66
C GLY A 112 -12.00 2.74 -0.11
N PHE A 113 -11.73 3.99 0.29
CA PHE A 113 -12.25 5.17 -0.37
C PHE A 113 -11.51 5.45 -1.67
N GLU A 114 -10.18 5.48 -1.64
CA GLU A 114 -9.33 5.59 -2.83
C GLU A 114 -9.56 4.40 -3.75
N MET A 115 -9.67 3.19 -3.20
CA MET A 115 -10.00 2.03 -4.03
C MET A 115 -11.38 2.18 -4.69
N ASN A 116 -12.43 2.59 -3.98
CA ASN A 116 -13.77 2.71 -4.55
C ASN A 116 -13.87 3.83 -5.62
N LYS A 117 -12.97 4.82 -5.61
CA LYS A 117 -12.85 5.78 -6.73
C LYS A 117 -12.33 5.10 -8.01
N CYS A 118 -11.42 4.15 -7.86
CA CYS A 118 -10.80 3.43 -8.98
C CYS A 118 -11.61 2.20 -9.41
N TYR A 119 -12.22 1.49 -8.44
CA TYR A 119 -12.92 0.21 -8.58
C TYR A 119 -14.23 0.22 -7.79
N PRO A 120 -15.29 0.88 -8.31
CA PRO A 120 -16.54 1.06 -7.57
C PRO A 120 -17.23 -0.28 -7.23
N GLY A 121 -17.57 -0.48 -5.94
CA GLY A 121 -18.36 -1.63 -5.48
C GLY A 121 -17.64 -2.98 -5.50
N LYS A 122 -16.30 -2.98 -5.47
CA LYS A 122 -15.47 -4.20 -5.52
C LYS A 122 -14.61 -4.44 -4.28
N THR A 123 -14.96 -3.79 -3.16
CA THR A 123 -14.07 -3.66 -2.00
C THR A 123 -13.84 -4.92 -1.18
N GLU A 124 -14.85 -5.79 -1.05
CA GLU A 124 -14.81 -6.92 -0.11
C GLU A 124 -13.95 -8.09 -0.61
N ASP A 125 -13.83 -8.26 -1.93
CA ASP A 125 -13.11 -9.40 -2.55
C ASP A 125 -11.64 -9.07 -2.88
N MET A 126 -11.13 -7.94 -2.39
CA MET A 126 -9.85 -7.34 -2.80
C MET A 126 -8.81 -7.29 -1.68
N LEU A 127 -9.06 -7.95 -0.55
CA LEU A 127 -8.20 -7.92 0.63
C LEU A 127 -7.09 -8.97 0.58
N CYS A 128 -5.85 -8.51 0.69
CA CYS A 128 -4.66 -9.33 0.79
C CYS A 128 -3.90 -8.99 2.07
N THR A 129 -3.46 -10.01 2.79
CA THR A 129 -2.42 -9.89 3.82
C THR A 129 -1.08 -9.49 3.17
N PHE A 130 -0.10 -9.11 4.00
CA PHE A 130 1.25 -8.84 3.49
C PHE A 130 1.84 -10.04 2.73
N ASP A 131 1.72 -11.25 3.27
CA ASP A 131 2.28 -12.45 2.64
C ASP A 131 1.59 -12.77 1.30
N GLU A 132 0.26 -12.63 1.23
CA GLU A 132 -0.50 -12.78 -0.02
C GLU A 132 -0.12 -11.72 -1.06
N LEU A 133 0.14 -10.48 -0.62
CA LEU A 133 0.62 -9.40 -1.48
C LEU A 133 2.01 -9.71 -2.04
N VAL A 134 2.94 -10.18 -1.19
CA VAL A 134 4.30 -10.57 -1.63
C VAL A 134 4.23 -11.71 -2.64
N ALA A 135 3.45 -12.75 -2.34
CA ALA A 135 3.25 -13.88 -3.25
C ALA A 135 2.69 -13.43 -4.60
N THR A 136 1.69 -12.55 -4.57
CA THR A 136 1.06 -11.94 -5.76
C THR A 136 2.08 -11.19 -6.64
N VAL A 137 2.95 -10.37 -6.03
CA VAL A 137 3.98 -9.61 -6.77
C VAL A 137 4.93 -10.56 -7.48
N VAL A 138 5.35 -11.63 -6.81
CA VAL A 138 6.27 -12.64 -7.35
C VAL A 138 5.60 -13.45 -8.47
N GLU A 139 4.37 -13.92 -8.25
CA GLU A 139 3.61 -14.72 -9.22
C GLU A 139 3.37 -13.95 -10.52
N LEU A 140 3.03 -12.68 -10.42
CA LEU A 140 2.81 -11.80 -11.57
C LEU A 140 4.11 -11.35 -12.26
N GLY A 141 5.27 -11.65 -11.71
CA GLY A 141 6.55 -11.15 -12.20
C GLY A 141 6.67 -9.63 -12.13
N ALA A 142 5.95 -9.00 -11.20
CA ALA A 142 5.97 -7.57 -11.01
C ALA A 142 7.29 -7.12 -10.37
N SER A 143 7.72 -5.90 -10.70
CA SER A 143 8.91 -5.28 -10.15
C SER A 143 8.72 -4.83 -8.69
N GLY A 144 7.48 -4.67 -8.24
CA GLY A 144 7.13 -4.23 -6.90
C GLY A 144 5.68 -3.77 -6.77
N ILE A 145 5.42 -2.92 -5.79
CA ILE A 145 4.10 -2.33 -5.53
C ILE A 145 4.18 -0.81 -5.51
N ILE A 146 3.05 -0.17 -5.80
CA ILE A 146 2.84 1.24 -5.48
C ILE A 146 1.78 1.32 -4.40
N ILE A 147 2.18 1.71 -3.21
CA ILE A 147 1.26 1.96 -2.10
C ILE A 147 0.79 3.41 -2.22
N ASN A 148 -0.52 3.61 -2.31
CA ASN A 148 -1.11 4.94 -2.17
C ASN A 148 -1.71 5.10 -0.77
N ALA A 149 -1.20 6.06 -0.02
CA ALA A 149 -1.72 6.45 1.28
C ALA A 149 -2.06 7.94 1.25
N LEU A 150 -3.36 8.27 1.33
CA LEU A 150 -3.87 9.64 1.41
C LEU A 150 -3.35 10.56 0.27
N GLY A 151 -3.22 10.03 -0.94
CA GLY A 151 -2.77 10.77 -2.11
C GLY A 151 -1.24 10.87 -2.26
N ILE A 152 -0.47 10.15 -1.43
CA ILE A 152 0.98 9.99 -1.60
C ILE A 152 1.26 8.57 -2.08
N SER A 153 1.77 8.46 -3.31
CA SER A 153 2.22 7.20 -3.89
C SER A 153 3.68 6.91 -3.53
N HIS A 154 3.95 5.69 -3.07
CA HIS A 154 5.29 5.20 -2.77
C HIS A 154 5.54 3.86 -3.45
N TYR A 155 6.61 3.79 -4.24
CA TYR A 155 7.05 2.56 -4.86
C TYR A 155 7.94 1.76 -3.92
N MET A 156 7.65 0.47 -3.78
CA MET A 156 8.45 -0.49 -3.02
C MET A 156 8.80 -1.67 -3.91
N SER A 157 10.09 -1.98 -4.04
CA SER A 157 10.57 -3.03 -4.95
C SER A 157 10.27 -4.43 -4.40
N VAL A 158 10.13 -5.42 -5.30
CA VAL A 158 9.98 -6.84 -4.92
C VAL A 158 11.13 -7.31 -4.01
N LYS A 159 12.36 -6.90 -4.30
CA LYS A 159 13.53 -7.21 -3.45
C LYS A 159 13.39 -6.65 -2.03
N THR A 160 12.79 -5.47 -1.89
CA THR A 160 12.51 -4.88 -0.58
C THR A 160 11.44 -5.69 0.12
N LEU A 161 10.35 -6.01 -0.57
CA LEU A 161 9.23 -6.79 -0.02
C LEU A 161 9.68 -8.17 0.46
N GLU A 162 10.45 -8.92 -0.33
CA GLU A 162 10.98 -10.24 0.03
C GLU A 162 11.96 -10.21 1.22
N ALA A 163 12.59 -9.06 1.48
CA ALA A 163 13.54 -8.90 2.57
C ALA A 163 12.88 -8.52 3.90
N LEU A 164 11.59 -8.19 3.90
CA LEU A 164 10.82 -7.83 5.09
C LEU A 164 10.22 -9.10 5.71
#